data_AF-A0AAD0S6A0-F1
#
_entry.id   AF-A0AAD0S6A0-F1
#
_cell.length_a   1.000
_cell.length_b   1.000
_cell.length_c   1.000
_cell.angle_alpha   90.00
_cell.angle_beta   90.00
_cell.angle_gamma   90.00
#
_symmetry.space_group_name_H-M   'P 1'
#
loop_
_entity.id
_entity.type
_entity.pdbx_description
1 polymer ?
#
loop_
_entity_poly.entity_id
_entity_poly.type
_entity_poly.pdbx_seq_one_letter_code
_entity_poly.pdbx_strand_id
1 'polypeptide(L)'
;MTRHAAIRTVLDAKRLLRRRRSGAAHALATALALLAGTVWAQPSPAASSTPLAAALQDLSPLARMLVGAATGRSTAAAGVPALTGSARNTDRALTLACAEINRFTPVPLDRETALAQCSLAQKKNLVFLITLTNYAAHSAASQGFRLNFVPILQKNICNNGDVRILTRLGLSLIYRYRGNDHEMVGDVPINETICGTL
;
A
#
# COMPACT_ATOMS: atom_id res chain seq x y z
N MET A 1 56.72 -26.97 7.63
CA MET A 1 57.53 -25.92 6.97
C MET A 1 56.56 -25.20 6.04
N THR A 2 56.16 -23.95 6.19
CA THR A 2 56.87 -22.72 6.61
C THR A 2 55.83 -21.70 7.10
N ARG A 3 56.27 -20.84 8.01
CA ARG A 3 55.55 -19.72 8.64
C ARG A 3 55.37 -18.53 7.68
N HIS A 4 54.43 -17.63 8.01
CA HIS A 4 54.62 -16.17 8.28
C HIS A 4 53.28 -15.42 8.05
N ALA A 5 52.62 -14.94 9.12
CA ALA A 5 52.78 -13.61 9.76
C ALA A 5 52.20 -12.47 8.86
N ALA A 6 50.99 -11.97 9.13
CA ALA A 6 50.60 -10.97 10.13
C ALA A 6 51.03 -9.54 9.78
N ILE A 7 50.08 -8.62 9.52
CA ILE A 7 50.23 -7.19 9.84
C ILE A 7 48.86 -6.59 10.24
N ARG A 8 48.80 -6.12 11.50
CA ARG A 8 47.83 -5.19 12.07
C ARG A 8 47.98 -3.80 11.44
N THR A 9 46.91 -3.00 11.38
CA THR A 9 46.99 -1.58 11.79
C THR A 9 45.59 -1.04 12.11
N VAL A 10 45.38 -0.82 13.40
CA VAL A 10 44.47 0.19 13.95
C VAL A 10 45.20 1.53 13.81
N LEU A 11 44.54 2.58 13.30
CA LEU A 11 44.88 3.94 13.73
C LEU A 11 43.69 4.91 13.60
N ASP A 12 43.44 5.51 14.76
CA ASP A 12 42.56 6.60 15.12
C ASP A 12 43.00 7.92 14.46
N ALA A 13 42.06 8.77 14.07
CA ALA A 13 42.33 10.18 13.80
C ALA A 13 41.07 11.05 13.91
N LYS A 14 40.56 11.16 15.14
CA LYS A 14 39.91 12.39 15.60
C LYS A 14 40.79 13.62 15.29
N ARG A 15 40.12 14.73 14.95
CA ARG A 15 40.62 16.12 14.85
C ARG A 15 41.27 16.52 13.54
N LEU A 16 40.47 17.11 12.66
CA LEU A 16 40.94 18.25 11.86
C LEU A 16 39.84 19.34 11.82
N LEU A 17 40.13 20.46 12.51
CA LEU A 17 39.83 21.86 12.15
C LEU A 17 38.33 22.26 12.13
N ARG A 18 37.70 22.96 13.08
CA ARG A 18 38.02 24.12 13.96
C ARG A 18 38.81 25.26 13.29
N ARG A 19 38.16 26.44 13.25
CA ARG A 19 38.59 27.80 12.86
C ARG A 19 38.42 28.11 11.36
N ARG A 20 37.82 29.23 10.94
CA ARG A 20 37.97 30.61 11.45
C ARG A 20 36.91 31.58 10.85
N ARG A 21 36.43 32.51 11.70
CA ARG A 21 36.21 33.97 11.49
C ARG A 21 35.28 34.44 10.35
N SER A 22 34.24 35.25 10.53
CA SER A 22 34.02 36.54 11.23
C SER A 22 33.63 37.56 10.15
N GLY A 23 32.51 38.25 10.33
CA GLY A 23 32.12 39.37 9.49
C GLY A 23 30.83 40.00 10.01
N ALA A 24 30.97 40.90 10.98
CA ALA A 24 29.89 41.77 11.42
C ALA A 24 29.74 42.93 10.43
N ALA A 25 28.50 43.31 10.12
CA ALA A 25 28.19 44.65 9.65
C ALA A 25 26.83 45.05 10.21
N HIS A 26 26.86 46.00 11.14
CA HIS A 26 25.70 46.77 11.58
C HIS A 26 25.34 47.78 10.48
N ALA A 27 24.06 47.94 10.20
CA ALA A 27 23.53 49.18 9.65
C ALA A 27 22.12 49.39 10.20
N LEU A 28 22.01 50.34 11.14
CA LEU A 28 20.76 51.01 11.49
C LEU A 28 20.41 52.00 10.37
N ALA A 29 19.14 52.07 10.00
CA ALA A 29 18.49 53.35 9.68
C ALA A 29 16.97 53.23 9.83
N THR A 30 16.43 54.29 10.39
CA THR A 30 15.11 54.53 10.98
C THR A 30 13.96 54.76 9.99
N ALA A 31 12.77 54.28 10.40
CA ALA A 31 11.44 54.92 10.39
C ALA A 31 10.88 55.52 9.09
N LEU A 32 9.67 55.09 8.70
CA LEU A 32 8.51 55.99 8.59
C LEU A 32 7.19 55.19 8.57
N ALA A 33 6.13 55.87 8.99
CA ALA A 33 4.90 55.32 9.54
C ALA A 33 3.72 55.25 8.57
N LEU A 34 2.71 54.46 8.98
CA LEU A 34 1.27 54.57 8.72
C LEU A 34 0.77 54.34 7.29
N LEU A 35 -0.11 53.34 7.14
CA LEU A 35 -1.51 53.55 6.76
C LEU A 35 -2.35 52.28 7.04
N ALA A 36 -3.56 52.56 7.49
CA ALA A 36 -4.54 51.63 8.04
C ALA A 36 -5.09 50.62 7.01
N GLY A 37 -5.46 49.45 7.52
CA GLY A 37 -6.19 48.44 6.76
C GLY A 37 -6.27 47.12 7.52
N THR A 38 -6.96 47.09 8.67
CA THR A 38 -7.33 45.82 9.32
C THR A 38 -8.43 45.14 8.52
N VAL A 39 -8.05 44.50 7.40
CA VAL A 39 -8.89 43.47 6.79
C VAL A 39 -8.75 42.24 7.67
N TRP A 40 -9.82 41.92 8.40
CA TRP A 40 -9.93 40.65 9.09
C TRP A 40 -9.98 39.57 8.01
N ALA A 41 -8.84 38.92 7.76
CA ALA A 41 -8.79 37.72 6.95
C ALA A 41 -9.61 36.65 7.68
N GLN A 42 -10.82 36.38 7.20
CA GLN A 42 -11.58 35.23 7.66
C GLN A 42 -10.77 33.97 7.30
N PRO A 43 -10.45 33.08 8.25
CA PRO A 43 -9.94 31.77 7.91
C PRO A 43 -11.07 31.05 7.17
N SER A 44 -10.95 30.93 5.85
CA SER A 44 -11.74 29.99 5.07
C SER A 44 -11.62 28.62 5.73
N PRO A 45 -12.72 27.89 6.00
CA PRO A 45 -12.61 26.52 6.43
C PRO A 45 -11.95 25.75 5.29
N ALA A 46 -10.67 25.42 5.46
CA ALA A 46 -10.00 24.46 4.61
C ALA A 46 -10.85 23.18 4.70
N ALA A 47 -11.44 22.78 3.58
CA ALA A 47 -12.08 21.49 3.45
C ALA A 47 -11.09 20.44 3.99
N SER A 48 -11.44 19.81 5.10
CA SER A 48 -10.63 18.80 5.74
C SER A 48 -10.50 17.63 4.77
N SER A 49 -9.40 17.58 4.03
CA SER A 49 -9.01 16.39 3.28
C SER A 49 -8.59 15.34 4.30
N THR A 50 -9.55 14.58 4.81
CA THR A 50 -9.27 13.43 5.66
C THR A 50 -8.28 12.55 4.89
N PRO A 51 -7.07 12.29 5.43
CA PRO A 51 -6.11 11.47 4.72
C PRO A 51 -6.74 10.09 4.46
N LEU A 52 -6.58 9.53 3.26
CA LEU A 52 -7.17 8.24 2.87
C LEU A 52 -6.92 7.14 3.91
N ALA A 53 -5.76 7.18 4.58
CA ALA A 53 -5.45 6.28 5.67
C ALA A 53 -6.45 6.33 6.84
N ALA A 54 -6.94 7.52 7.21
CA ALA A 54 -7.97 7.70 8.23
C ALA A 54 -9.36 7.27 7.71
N ALA A 55 -9.71 7.60 6.47
CA ALA A 55 -10.97 7.18 5.87
C ALA A 55 -11.11 5.65 5.77
N LEU A 56 -10.01 4.94 5.55
CA LEU A 56 -9.97 3.47 5.54
C LEU A 56 -10.12 2.86 6.95
N GLN A 57 -9.98 3.64 8.04
CA GLN A 57 -10.23 3.16 9.40
C GLN A 57 -11.72 2.99 9.69
N ASP A 58 -12.58 3.75 9.00
CA ASP A 58 -14.04 3.70 9.15
C ASP A 58 -14.68 2.49 8.45
N LEU A 59 -13.88 1.75 7.66
CA LEU A 59 -14.31 0.51 7.02
C LEU A 59 -14.67 -0.55 8.07
N SER A 60 -15.67 -1.38 7.73
CA SER A 60 -15.99 -2.56 8.52
C SER A 60 -14.76 -3.48 8.70
N PRO A 61 -14.69 -4.28 9.78
CA PRO A 61 -13.56 -5.17 10.01
C PRO A 61 -13.27 -6.11 8.83
N LEU A 62 -14.31 -6.58 8.14
CA LEU A 62 -14.18 -7.40 6.93
C LEU A 62 -13.62 -6.58 5.76
N ALA A 63 -14.14 -5.38 5.50
CA ALA A 63 -13.61 -4.52 4.45
C ALA A 63 -12.13 -4.15 4.69
N ARG A 64 -11.76 -3.82 5.93
CA ARG A 64 -10.35 -3.60 6.32
C ARG A 64 -9.48 -4.83 6.11
N MET A 65 -9.98 -6.01 6.46
CA MET A 65 -9.28 -7.27 6.22
C MET A 65 -9.06 -7.53 4.72
N LEU A 66 -10.05 -7.24 3.86
CA LEU A 66 -9.92 -7.40 2.40
C LEU A 66 -8.94 -6.38 1.79
N VAL A 67 -8.93 -5.13 2.26
CA VAL A 67 -7.89 -4.15 1.89
C VAL A 67 -6.52 -4.59 2.40
N GLY A 68 -6.46 -5.18 3.60
CA GLY A 68 -5.26 -5.79 4.16
C GLY A 68 -4.72 -6.91 3.28
N ALA A 69 -5.59 -7.80 2.81
CA ALA A 69 -5.24 -8.85 1.85
C ALA A 69 -4.69 -8.25 0.54
N ALA A 70 -5.31 -7.18 0.02
CA ALA A 70 -4.84 -6.49 -1.19
C ALA A 70 -3.50 -5.76 -1.01
N THR A 71 -3.23 -5.21 0.18
CA THR A 71 -2.03 -4.42 0.51
C THR A 71 -0.90 -5.25 1.14
N GLY A 72 -1.13 -6.54 1.39
CA GLY A 72 -0.21 -7.39 2.15
C GLY A 72 -0.17 -7.09 3.66
N ARG A 73 -0.98 -6.17 4.18
CA ARG A 73 -1.04 -5.84 5.62
C ARG A 73 -2.01 -6.77 6.33
N SER A 74 -1.53 -7.52 7.32
CA SER A 74 -2.39 -8.36 8.15
C SER A 74 -3.21 -7.52 9.13
N THR A 75 -4.48 -7.88 9.29
CA THR A 75 -5.43 -7.31 10.27
C THR A 75 -5.72 -8.28 11.42
N ALA A 76 -4.93 -9.36 11.52
CA ALA A 76 -5.10 -10.41 12.52
C ALA A 76 -6.52 -10.99 12.53
N ALA A 77 -7.04 -11.32 11.34
CA ALA A 77 -8.33 -11.96 11.15
C ALA A 77 -9.55 -11.16 11.63
N ALA A 78 -9.45 -9.82 11.72
CA ALA A 78 -10.50 -8.96 12.26
C ALA A 78 -11.87 -9.13 11.58
N GLY A 79 -11.89 -9.52 10.29
CA GLY A 79 -13.10 -9.74 9.51
C GLY A 79 -13.68 -11.15 9.57
N VAL A 80 -12.97 -12.13 10.14
CA VAL A 80 -13.38 -13.54 10.13
C VAL A 80 -14.72 -13.80 10.81
N PRO A 81 -15.10 -13.15 11.94
CA PRO A 81 -16.40 -13.36 12.55
C PRO A 81 -17.59 -13.09 11.59
N ALA A 82 -17.43 -12.22 10.59
CA ALA A 82 -18.47 -11.96 9.59
C ALA A 82 -18.62 -13.11 8.57
N LEU A 83 -17.67 -14.04 8.53
CA LEU A 83 -17.59 -15.14 7.56
C LEU A 83 -17.95 -16.51 8.14
N THR A 84 -18.19 -16.63 9.46
CA THR A 84 -18.50 -17.90 10.15
C THR A 84 -19.96 -18.33 10.05
N GLY A 85 -20.82 -17.53 9.40
CA GLY A 85 -22.23 -17.82 9.21
C GLY A 85 -22.54 -18.77 8.04
N SER A 86 -23.82 -18.83 7.64
CA SER A 86 -24.24 -19.58 6.44
C SER A 86 -23.61 -19.00 5.17
N ALA A 87 -23.47 -19.81 4.11
CA ALA A 87 -22.87 -19.36 2.85
C ALA A 87 -23.55 -18.10 2.27
N ARG A 88 -24.88 -18.00 2.35
CA ARG A 88 -25.63 -16.81 1.91
C ARG A 88 -25.27 -15.55 2.72
N ASN A 89 -25.04 -15.71 4.01
CA ASN A 89 -24.62 -14.60 4.88
C ASN A 89 -23.18 -14.18 4.56
N THR A 90 -22.29 -15.15 4.31
CA THR A 90 -20.91 -14.90 3.88
C THR A 90 -20.86 -14.10 2.58
N ASP A 91 -21.60 -14.52 1.54
CA ASP A 91 -21.62 -13.83 0.25
C ASP A 91 -22.17 -12.40 0.37
N ARG A 92 -23.21 -12.21 1.19
CA ARG A 92 -23.75 -10.89 1.51
C ARG A 92 -22.71 -10.02 2.23
N ALA A 93 -22.02 -10.56 3.22
CA ALA A 93 -20.99 -9.82 3.97
C ALA A 93 -19.83 -9.41 3.06
N LEU A 94 -19.35 -10.30 2.19
CA LEU A 94 -18.30 -10.02 1.22
C LEU A 94 -18.74 -8.97 0.19
N THR A 95 -19.98 -9.03 -0.28
CA THR A 95 -20.54 -8.05 -1.22
C THR A 95 -20.63 -6.66 -0.59
N LEU A 96 -21.09 -6.57 0.66
CA LEU A 96 -21.13 -5.30 1.41
C LEU A 96 -19.72 -4.76 1.64
N ALA A 97 -18.77 -5.61 2.04
CA ALA A 97 -17.39 -5.21 2.24
C ALA A 97 -16.75 -4.68 0.94
N CYS A 98 -16.92 -5.35 -0.20
CA CYS A 98 -16.46 -4.81 -1.49
C CYS A 98 -17.15 -3.48 -1.84
N ALA A 99 -18.44 -3.34 -1.56
CA ALA A 99 -19.15 -2.09 -1.81
C ALA A 99 -18.62 -0.93 -0.94
N GLU A 100 -18.25 -1.20 0.31
CA GLU A 100 -17.57 -0.22 1.17
C GLU A 100 -16.21 0.19 0.58
N ILE A 101 -15.38 -0.79 0.18
CA ILE A 101 -14.05 -0.54 -0.39
C ILE A 101 -14.16 0.30 -1.66
N ASN A 102 -15.10 -0.03 -2.54
CA ASN A 102 -15.30 0.67 -3.82
C ASN A 102 -15.71 2.14 -3.67
N ARG A 103 -16.16 2.58 -2.49
CA ARG A 103 -16.41 4.01 -2.22
C ARG A 103 -15.12 4.83 -2.10
N PHE A 104 -14.00 4.15 -1.86
CA PHE A 104 -12.68 4.76 -1.66
C PHE A 104 -11.71 4.42 -2.79
N THR A 105 -12.13 3.67 -3.82
CA THR A 105 -11.25 3.37 -4.95
C THR A 105 -11.08 4.59 -5.86
N PRO A 106 -9.88 4.81 -6.44
CA PRO A 106 -8.70 3.96 -6.34
C PRO A 106 -7.98 4.08 -4.99
N VAL A 107 -7.67 2.94 -4.36
CA VAL A 107 -6.87 2.87 -3.13
C VAL A 107 -5.42 2.56 -3.52
N PRO A 108 -4.45 3.45 -3.30
CA PRO A 108 -3.04 3.16 -3.53
C PRO A 108 -2.59 1.98 -2.65
N LEU A 109 -2.03 0.96 -3.28
CA LEU A 109 -1.47 -0.21 -2.57
C LEU A 109 0.02 0.01 -2.31
N ASP A 110 0.73 0.51 -3.32
CA ASP A 110 2.13 0.91 -3.27
C ASP A 110 2.39 2.06 -4.28
N ARG A 111 3.65 2.25 -4.70
CA ARG A 111 4.05 3.31 -5.64
C ARG A 111 3.64 3.04 -7.10
N GLU A 112 3.44 1.79 -7.46
CA GLU A 112 3.22 1.33 -8.82
C GLU A 112 1.81 0.75 -9.03
N THR A 113 1.09 0.48 -7.95
CA THR A 113 -0.20 -0.20 -7.99
C THR A 113 -1.27 0.46 -7.14
N ALA A 114 -2.50 0.47 -7.66
CA ALA A 114 -3.68 0.91 -6.94
C ALA A 114 -4.83 -0.08 -7.13
N LEU A 115 -5.54 -0.39 -6.05
CA LEU A 115 -6.77 -1.15 -6.09
C LEU A 115 -7.87 -0.28 -6.69
N ALA A 116 -8.31 -0.65 -7.88
CA ALA A 116 -9.36 0.05 -8.61
C ALA A 116 -10.76 -0.46 -8.28
N GLN A 117 -10.90 -1.75 -7.97
CA GLN A 117 -12.21 -2.34 -7.68
C GLN A 117 -12.07 -3.64 -6.88
N CYS A 118 -13.02 -3.86 -5.97
CA CYS A 118 -13.31 -5.13 -5.32
C CYS A 118 -14.64 -5.65 -5.84
N SER A 119 -14.74 -6.92 -6.20
CA SER A 119 -16.02 -7.54 -6.52
C SER A 119 -16.06 -9.00 -6.07
N LEU A 120 -17.27 -9.49 -5.79
CA LEU A 120 -17.51 -10.90 -5.56
C LEU A 120 -18.09 -11.51 -6.84
N ALA A 121 -17.29 -12.29 -7.53
CA ALA A 121 -17.73 -13.13 -8.64
C ALA A 121 -18.36 -14.43 -8.12
N GLN A 122 -18.94 -15.22 -9.03
CA GLN A 122 -19.57 -16.49 -8.70
C GLN A 122 -18.60 -17.46 -7.99
N LYS A 123 -19.15 -18.39 -7.20
CA LYS A 123 -18.39 -19.45 -6.50
C LYS A 123 -17.36 -18.91 -5.49
N LYS A 124 -17.68 -17.84 -4.75
CA LYS A 124 -16.80 -17.22 -3.73
C LYS A 124 -15.45 -16.74 -4.28
N ASN A 125 -15.45 -16.30 -5.54
CA ASN A 125 -14.28 -15.71 -6.18
C ASN A 125 -14.26 -14.21 -5.88
N LEU A 126 -13.40 -13.78 -4.97
CA LEU A 126 -13.18 -12.36 -4.71
C LEU A 126 -12.18 -11.82 -5.72
N VAL A 127 -12.57 -10.82 -6.51
CA VAL A 127 -11.73 -10.22 -7.54
C VAL A 127 -11.27 -8.84 -7.08
N PHE A 128 -9.96 -8.66 -6.98
CA PHE A 128 -9.31 -7.37 -6.79
C PHE A 128 -8.75 -6.89 -8.13
N LEU A 129 -9.38 -5.89 -8.72
CA LEU A 129 -8.85 -5.25 -9.92
C LEU A 129 -7.80 -4.21 -9.51
N ILE A 130 -6.56 -4.45 -9.92
CA ILE A 130 -5.40 -3.64 -9.60
C ILE A 130 -4.92 -2.96 -10.88
N THR A 131 -4.72 -1.65 -10.82
CA THR A 131 -4.16 -0.87 -11.92
C THR A 131 -2.67 -0.68 -11.69
N LEU A 132 -1.86 -1.00 -12.70
CA LEU A 132 -0.47 -0.57 -12.79
C LEU A 132 -0.46 0.91 -13.17
N THR A 133 -0.19 1.80 -12.21
CA THR A 133 -0.42 3.25 -12.39
C THR A 133 0.48 3.86 -13.46
N ASN A 134 1.68 3.30 -13.64
CA ASN A 134 2.72 3.84 -14.52
C ASN A 134 3.02 2.99 -15.75
N TYR A 135 2.28 1.90 -15.97
CA TYR A 135 2.58 0.94 -17.04
C TYR A 135 1.36 0.60 -17.88
N ALA A 136 1.52 0.65 -19.21
CA ALA A 136 0.56 0.12 -20.17
C ALA A 136 0.56 -1.42 -20.15
N ALA A 137 -0.55 -2.05 -20.51
CA ALA A 137 -0.73 -3.50 -20.38
C ALA A 137 0.25 -4.31 -21.23
N HIS A 138 0.58 -3.80 -22.42
CA HIS A 138 1.46 -4.44 -23.38
C HIS A 138 2.90 -3.92 -23.36
N SER A 139 3.27 -3.09 -22.38
CA SER A 139 4.64 -2.62 -22.21
C SER A 139 5.61 -3.78 -21.92
N ALA A 140 6.89 -3.62 -22.26
CA ALA A 140 7.91 -4.64 -21.98
C ALA A 140 7.98 -5.04 -20.50
N ALA A 141 7.73 -4.09 -19.58
CA ALA A 141 7.66 -4.36 -18.15
C ALA A 141 6.48 -5.26 -17.78
N SER A 142 5.30 -5.03 -18.37
CA SER A 142 4.09 -5.82 -18.15
C SER A 142 4.15 -7.20 -18.82
N GLN A 143 4.87 -7.36 -19.93
CA GLN A 143 4.98 -8.63 -20.65
C GLN A 143 5.64 -9.75 -19.82
N GLY A 144 6.53 -9.41 -18.89
CA GLY A 144 7.17 -10.36 -17.98
C GLY A 144 6.25 -10.91 -16.87
N PHE A 145 5.02 -10.40 -16.74
CA PHE A 145 4.14 -10.61 -15.58
C PHE A 145 3.92 -12.09 -15.24
N ARG A 146 3.46 -12.90 -16.19
CA ARG A 146 3.04 -14.29 -15.90
C ARG A 146 4.20 -15.22 -15.56
N LEU A 147 5.29 -15.15 -16.32
CA LEU A 147 6.40 -16.10 -16.18
C LEU A 147 7.29 -15.77 -14.99
N ASN A 148 7.47 -14.49 -14.69
CA ASN A 148 8.46 -14.06 -13.69
C ASN A 148 7.82 -13.56 -12.38
N PHE A 149 6.64 -12.93 -12.44
CA PHE A 149 6.08 -12.26 -11.27
C PHE A 149 4.98 -13.04 -10.57
N VAL A 150 4.13 -13.79 -11.30
CA VAL A 150 3.03 -14.56 -10.68
C VAL A 150 3.51 -15.46 -9.54
N PRO A 151 4.56 -16.29 -9.67
CA PRO A 151 5.00 -17.16 -8.57
C PRO A 151 5.48 -16.36 -7.34
N ILE A 152 6.17 -15.23 -7.58
CA ILE A 152 6.67 -14.35 -6.51
C ILE A 152 5.50 -13.68 -5.79
N LEU A 153 4.53 -13.17 -6.55
CA LEU A 153 3.32 -12.55 -6.01
C LEU A 153 2.50 -13.57 -5.22
N GLN A 154 2.31 -14.79 -5.74
CA GLN A 154 1.61 -15.85 -5.02
C GLN A 154 2.28 -16.16 -3.68
N LYS A 155 3.60 -16.34 -3.67
CA LYS A 155 4.36 -16.55 -2.43
C LYS A 155 4.17 -15.39 -1.44
N ASN A 156 4.32 -14.15 -1.89
CA ASN A 156 4.21 -12.98 -1.03
C ASN A 156 2.78 -12.78 -0.49
N ILE A 157 1.76 -12.97 -1.33
CA ILE A 157 0.35 -12.87 -0.96
C ILE A 157 -0.01 -13.99 0.03
N CYS A 158 0.44 -15.22 -0.19
CA CYS A 158 0.20 -16.35 0.72
C CYS A 158 0.91 -16.20 2.07
N ASN A 159 1.95 -15.37 2.18
CA ASN A 159 2.57 -15.05 3.48
C ASN A 159 1.69 -14.16 4.37
N ASN A 160 0.63 -13.55 3.84
CA ASN A 160 -0.33 -12.80 4.63
C ASN A 160 -1.27 -13.74 5.41
N GLY A 161 -1.33 -13.57 6.73
CA GLY A 161 -2.13 -14.41 7.61
C GLY A 161 -3.64 -14.37 7.28
N ASP A 162 -4.18 -13.20 6.95
CA ASP A 162 -5.59 -13.04 6.60
C ASP A 162 -5.91 -13.76 5.29
N VAL A 163 -5.02 -13.68 4.29
CA VAL A 163 -5.17 -14.40 3.03
C VAL A 163 -5.24 -15.90 3.27
N ARG A 164 -4.34 -16.47 4.08
CA ARG A 164 -4.34 -17.91 4.41
C ARG A 164 -5.65 -18.33 5.09
N ILE A 165 -6.19 -17.49 5.96
CA ILE A 165 -7.45 -17.77 6.63
C ILE A 165 -8.60 -17.71 5.62
N LEU A 166 -8.67 -16.65 4.80
CA LEU A 166 -9.67 -16.52 3.74
C LEU A 166 -9.67 -17.72 2.80
N THR A 167 -8.50 -18.20 2.37
CA THR A 167 -8.41 -19.38 1.49
C THR A 167 -8.90 -20.66 2.16
N ARG A 168 -8.58 -20.88 3.45
CA ARG A 168 -9.06 -22.05 4.21
C ARG A 168 -10.56 -22.02 4.48
N LEU A 169 -11.17 -20.83 4.47
CA LEU A 169 -12.62 -20.65 4.51
C LEU A 169 -13.27 -20.91 3.13
N GLY A 170 -12.49 -21.36 2.14
CA GLY A 170 -12.96 -21.73 0.82
C GLY A 170 -13.12 -20.55 -0.14
N LEU A 171 -12.56 -19.37 0.17
CA LEU A 171 -12.51 -18.27 -0.78
C LEU A 171 -11.37 -18.46 -1.77
N SER A 172 -11.62 -18.09 -3.02
CA SER A 172 -10.56 -17.90 -4.02
C SER A 172 -10.41 -16.40 -4.27
N LEU A 173 -9.20 -15.89 -4.19
CA LEU A 173 -8.88 -14.48 -4.39
C LEU A 173 -8.18 -14.35 -5.74
N ILE A 174 -8.66 -13.47 -6.60
CA ILE A 174 -8.12 -13.23 -7.93
C ILE A 174 -7.62 -11.79 -7.96
N TYR A 175 -6.30 -11.63 -8.01
CA TYR A 175 -5.66 -10.33 -8.16
C TYR A 175 -5.48 -10.09 -9.66
N ARG A 176 -6.38 -9.29 -10.21
CA ARG A 176 -6.47 -9.02 -11.64
C ARG A 176 -5.77 -7.71 -11.96
N TYR A 177 -4.72 -7.76 -12.76
CA TYR A 177 -3.90 -6.60 -13.10
C TYR A 177 -4.28 -6.05 -14.48
N ARG A 178 -4.44 -4.72 -14.55
CA ARG A 178 -4.61 -3.97 -15.79
C ARG A 178 -3.58 -2.85 -15.89
N GLY A 179 -3.25 -2.43 -17.10
CA GLY A 179 -2.42 -1.25 -17.33
C GLY A 179 -3.17 0.05 -17.06
N ASN A 180 -2.44 1.16 -17.14
CA ASN A 180 -3.01 2.52 -17.09
C ASN A 180 -3.81 2.89 -18.37
N ASP A 181 -3.65 2.10 -19.44
CA ASP A 181 -4.46 2.07 -20.65
C ASP A 181 -5.76 1.26 -20.48
N HIS A 182 -6.02 0.74 -19.27
CA HIS A 182 -7.16 -0.10 -18.90
C HIS A 182 -7.21 -1.47 -19.59
N GLU A 183 -6.17 -1.85 -20.34
CA GLU A 183 -6.07 -3.18 -20.94
C GLU A 183 -5.55 -4.20 -19.92
N MET A 184 -5.90 -5.48 -20.15
CA MET A 184 -5.62 -6.55 -19.21
C MET A 184 -4.16 -7.04 -19.31
N VAL A 185 -3.47 -7.08 -18.16
CA VAL A 185 -2.12 -7.66 -18.05
C VAL A 185 -2.20 -9.15 -17.72
N GLY A 186 -3.01 -9.51 -16.72
CA GLY A 186 -3.18 -10.89 -16.30
C GLY A 186 -3.71 -11.04 -14.87
N ASP A 187 -3.91 -12.29 -14.46
CA ASP A 187 -4.47 -12.63 -13.16
C ASP A 187 -3.44 -13.40 -12.30
N VAL A 188 -3.44 -13.13 -11.01
CA VAL A 188 -2.76 -13.94 -9.98
C VAL A 188 -3.85 -14.64 -9.15
N PRO A 189 -4.13 -15.92 -9.41
CA PRO A 189 -5.08 -16.67 -8.61
C PRO A 189 -4.44 -17.08 -7.27
N ILE A 190 -5.24 -17.03 -6.21
CA ILE A 190 -4.88 -17.43 -4.85
C ILE A 190 -6.03 -18.23 -4.27
N ASN A 191 -5.74 -19.45 -3.82
CA ASN A 191 -6.70 -20.33 -3.17
C ASN A 191 -5.96 -21.27 -2.20
N GLU A 192 -6.69 -22.17 -1.56
CA GLU A 192 -6.11 -23.10 -0.59
C GLU A 192 -5.07 -24.03 -1.21
N THR A 193 -5.29 -24.50 -2.44
CA THR A 193 -4.32 -25.36 -3.14
C THR A 193 -2.99 -24.64 -3.38
N ILE A 194 -3.03 -23.36 -3.69
CA ILE A 194 -1.83 -22.54 -3.93
C ILE A 194 -1.15 -22.19 -2.61
N CYS A 195 -1.86 -21.64 -1.63
CA CYS A 195 -1.26 -21.23 -0.35
C CYS A 195 -0.97 -22.38 0.62
N GLY A 196 -1.53 -23.57 0.38
CA GLY A 196 -1.28 -24.77 1.19
C GLY A 196 -0.06 -25.57 0.73
N THR A 197 0.44 -25.31 -0.48
CA THR A 197 1.61 -25.98 -1.07
C THR A 197 2.90 -25.17 -0.99
N LEU A 198 2.78 -23.87 -0.66
CA LEU A 198 3.88 -22.91 -0.48
C LEU A 198 4.33 -22.85 0.98
#